data_AF-A0A8I1R0A5-F1
#
_entry.id   AF-A0A8I1R0A5-F1
#
_cell.length_a   1.000
_cell.length_b   1.000
_cell.length_c   1.000
_cell.angle_alpha   90.00
_cell.angle_beta   90.00
_cell.angle_gamma   90.00
#
_symmetry.space_group_name_H-M   'P 1'
#
loop_
_entity.id
_entity.type
_entity.pdbx_description
1 polymer ?
#
loop_
_entity_poly.entity_id
_entity_poly.type
_entity_poly.pdbx_seq_one_letter_code
_entity_poly.pdbx_strand_id
1 'polypeptide(L)'
;MPAAALADEPIQKISFQPQVKGLGCLKPEARAMITELVAKIGPIQITSTCGGRHARHSQHYLGRAIDFRPLATSSRKAAAAARSLASVGGVGTYSNGLVHADVGAREASWHGYKRSRYAAARKHSRYTRLARNNR
;
A
#
# COMPACT_ATOMS: atom_id res chain seq x y z
N MET A 1 18.30 -27.59 -20.54
CA MET A 1 18.29 -26.33 -19.78
C MET A 1 16.89 -26.11 -19.23
N PRO A 2 16.60 -26.24 -17.92
CA PRO A 2 15.31 -25.82 -17.41
C PRO A 2 15.44 -24.45 -16.74
N ALA A 3 14.76 -23.45 -17.33
CA ALA A 3 14.56 -22.13 -16.77
C ALA A 3 13.05 -21.94 -16.53
N ALA A 4 12.50 -22.48 -15.44
CA ALA A 4 11.11 -22.23 -15.04
C ALA A 4 10.78 -22.74 -13.62
N ALA A 5 11.58 -22.39 -12.60
CA ALA A 5 11.30 -22.82 -11.21
C ALA A 5 11.29 -21.69 -10.16
N LEU A 6 11.24 -20.42 -10.59
CA LEU A 6 11.31 -19.25 -9.67
C LEU A 6 10.03 -18.43 -9.58
N ALA A 7 8.98 -18.76 -10.35
CA ALA A 7 7.74 -17.96 -10.38
C ALA A 7 6.64 -18.43 -9.40
N ASP A 8 6.67 -19.69 -8.94
CA ASP A 8 5.60 -20.29 -8.10
C ASP A 8 5.87 -20.25 -6.59
N GLU A 9 7.13 -20.08 -6.18
CA GLU A 9 7.56 -19.99 -4.77
C GLU A 9 6.85 -18.89 -3.93
N PRO A 10 6.58 -17.67 -4.45
CA PRO A 10 5.92 -16.65 -3.65
C PRO A 10 4.44 -16.94 -3.40
N ILE A 11 3.77 -17.67 -4.30
CA ILE A 11 2.33 -17.94 -4.20
C ILE A 11 2.05 -18.98 -3.09
N GLN A 12 2.95 -19.95 -2.90
CA GLN A 12 2.81 -20.95 -1.82
C GLN A 12 2.88 -20.33 -0.41
N LYS A 13 3.49 -19.14 -0.30
CA LYS A 13 3.62 -18.39 0.97
C LYS A 13 2.46 -17.42 1.20
N ILE A 14 1.44 -17.45 0.34
CA ILE A 14 0.22 -16.64 0.47
C ILE A 14 -0.94 -17.55 0.86
N SER A 15 -1.53 -17.26 2.02
CA SER A 15 -2.81 -17.83 2.42
C SER A 15 -3.92 -16.79 2.32
N PHE A 16 -5.17 -17.23 2.21
CA PHE A 16 -6.33 -16.36 2.07
C PHE A 16 -7.32 -16.61 3.19
N GLN A 17 -7.94 -15.55 3.71
CA GLN A 17 -9.13 -15.71 4.54
C GLN A 17 -10.34 -16.14 3.70
N PRO A 18 -11.32 -16.87 4.27
CA PRO A 18 -12.43 -17.46 3.52
C PRO A 18 -13.23 -16.47 2.66
N GLN A 19 -13.33 -15.21 3.10
CA GLN A 19 -14.05 -14.16 2.39
C GLN A 19 -13.30 -13.57 1.18
N VAL A 20 -12.00 -13.89 1.02
CA VAL A 20 -11.17 -13.36 -0.07
C VAL A 20 -11.31 -14.27 -1.29
N LYS A 21 -11.88 -13.73 -2.37
CA LYS A 21 -12.08 -14.44 -3.64
C LYS A 21 -10.79 -14.66 -4.46
N GLY A 22 -9.62 -14.53 -3.83
CA GLY A 22 -8.29 -14.59 -4.45
C GLY A 22 -7.76 -13.26 -5.00
N LEU A 23 -6.73 -13.36 -5.85
CA LEU A 23 -6.00 -12.22 -6.44
C LEU A 23 -6.53 -11.78 -7.82
N GLY A 24 -7.58 -12.44 -8.33
CA GLY A 24 -8.07 -12.25 -9.70
C GLY A 24 -8.50 -10.81 -10.03
N CYS A 25 -9.02 -10.09 -9.04
CA CYS A 25 -9.45 -8.69 -9.19
C CYS A 25 -8.29 -7.68 -9.10
N LEU A 26 -7.09 -8.12 -8.69
CA LEU A 26 -5.93 -7.24 -8.55
C LEU A 26 -5.26 -7.01 -9.90
N LYS A 27 -4.81 -5.77 -10.10
CA LYS A 27 -3.99 -5.39 -11.25
C LYS A 27 -2.59 -6.01 -11.18
N PRO A 28 -1.89 -6.16 -12.32
CA PRO A 28 -0.56 -6.75 -12.37
C PRO A 28 0.45 -6.11 -11.42
N GLU A 29 0.40 -4.78 -11.26
CA GLU A 29 1.31 -4.03 -10.40
C GLU A 29 1.12 -4.39 -8.93
N ALA A 30 -0.14 -4.57 -8.50
CA ALA A 30 -0.45 -5.01 -7.13
C ALA A 30 0.01 -6.46 -6.89
N ARG A 31 -0.10 -7.34 -7.89
CA ARG A 31 0.41 -8.71 -7.78
C ARG A 31 1.93 -8.74 -7.68
N ALA A 32 2.63 -7.92 -8.46
CA ALA A 32 4.08 -7.79 -8.38
C ALA A 32 4.54 -7.28 -7.01
N MET A 33 3.85 -6.26 -6.47
CA MET A 33 4.09 -5.76 -5.12
C MET A 33 3.93 -6.87 -4.07
N ILE A 34 2.89 -7.70 -4.18
CA ILE A 34 2.68 -8.84 -3.25
C ILE A 34 3.85 -9.82 -3.30
N THR A 35 4.31 -10.16 -4.51
CA THR A 35 5.45 -11.06 -4.71
C THR A 35 6.72 -10.50 -4.06
N GLU A 36 7.05 -9.23 -4.31
CA GLU A 36 8.21 -8.56 -3.69
C GLU A 36 8.10 -8.50 -2.16
N LEU A 37 6.89 -8.22 -1.66
CA LEU A 37 6.62 -8.15 -0.23
C LEU A 37 6.84 -9.50 0.44
N VAL A 38 6.23 -10.57 -0.08
CA VAL A 38 6.38 -11.94 0.45
C VAL A 38 7.83 -12.39 0.41
N ALA A 39 8.58 -12.07 -0.64
CA ALA A 39 10.01 -12.36 -0.70
C ALA A 39 10.81 -11.68 0.42
N LYS A 40 10.37 -10.50 0.87
CA LYS A 40 11.08 -9.69 1.89
C LYS A 40 10.67 -10.01 3.33
N ILE A 41 9.40 -10.35 3.57
CA ILE A 41 8.85 -10.54 4.93
C ILE A 41 8.44 -11.97 5.25
N GLY A 42 8.46 -12.86 4.24
CA GLY A 42 7.98 -14.22 4.36
C GLY A 42 6.46 -14.33 4.19
N PRO A 43 5.88 -15.44 4.67
CA PRO A 43 4.48 -15.76 4.40
C PRO A 43 3.49 -14.76 5.00
N ILE A 44 2.40 -14.54 4.26
CA ILE A 44 1.32 -13.63 4.63
C ILE A 44 -0.03 -14.31 4.51
N GLN A 45 -0.99 -13.85 5.30
CA GLN A 45 -2.41 -14.17 5.12
C GLN A 45 -3.14 -12.93 4.61
N ILE A 46 -3.64 -12.97 3.38
CA ILE A 46 -4.44 -11.89 2.80
C ILE A 46 -5.85 -11.95 3.36
N THR A 47 -6.30 -10.83 3.91
CA THR A 47 -7.60 -10.70 4.58
C THR A 47 -8.60 -9.88 3.77
N SER A 48 -8.12 -9.03 2.86
CA SER A 48 -8.96 -8.23 1.97
C SER A 48 -8.24 -7.87 0.66
N THR A 49 -8.99 -7.89 -0.44
CA THR A 49 -8.58 -7.43 -1.78
C THR A 49 -9.63 -6.45 -2.30
N CYS A 50 -10.33 -6.73 -3.40
CA CYS A 50 -11.32 -5.79 -3.97
C CYS A 50 -12.71 -5.91 -3.36
N GLY A 51 -12.94 -6.93 -2.52
CA GLY A 51 -14.22 -7.16 -1.85
C GLY A 51 -14.38 -6.38 -0.55
N GLY A 52 -15.62 -6.23 -0.09
CA GLY A 52 -15.95 -5.58 1.17
C GLY A 52 -16.18 -4.07 1.07
N ARG A 53 -16.38 -3.43 2.22
CA ARG A 53 -16.66 -1.99 2.31
C ARG A 53 -15.38 -1.23 2.69
N HIS A 54 -14.94 -0.37 1.77
CA HIS A 54 -13.76 0.46 1.90
C HIS A 54 -14.09 1.95 1.90
N ALA A 55 -13.14 2.77 2.35
CA ALA A 55 -13.25 4.22 2.32
C ALA A 55 -13.52 4.75 0.90
N ARG A 56 -14.16 5.92 0.82
CA ARG A 56 -14.42 6.59 -0.47
C ARG A 56 -13.08 6.88 -1.16
N HIS A 57 -12.95 6.46 -2.42
CA HIS A 57 -11.70 6.49 -3.21
C HIS A 57 -10.58 5.55 -2.75
N SER A 58 -10.90 4.47 -2.04
CA SER A 58 -9.93 3.43 -1.67
C SER A 58 -9.31 2.74 -2.89
N GLN A 59 -8.00 2.45 -2.80
CA GLN A 59 -7.27 1.67 -3.80
C GLN A 59 -7.75 0.21 -3.92
N HIS A 60 -8.47 -0.30 -2.91
CA HIS A 60 -9.10 -1.62 -2.99
C HIS A 60 -10.12 -1.71 -4.12
N TYR A 61 -10.93 -0.66 -4.33
CA TYR A 61 -11.92 -0.62 -5.41
C TYR A 61 -11.27 -0.55 -6.81
N LEU A 62 -10.00 -0.16 -6.88
CA LEU A 62 -9.23 -0.08 -8.12
C LEU A 62 -8.38 -1.34 -8.38
N GLY A 63 -8.45 -2.35 -7.50
CA GLY A 63 -7.61 -3.55 -7.58
C GLY A 63 -6.13 -3.26 -7.33
N ARG A 64 -5.82 -2.19 -6.59
CA ARG A 64 -4.45 -1.69 -6.34
C ARG A 64 -4.00 -1.84 -4.90
N ALA A 65 -4.79 -2.47 -4.02
CA ALA A 65 -4.48 -2.61 -2.61
C ALA A 65 -4.83 -3.98 -2.05
N ILE A 66 -4.13 -4.33 -0.97
CA ILE A 66 -4.42 -5.49 -0.14
C ILE A 66 -4.33 -5.15 1.35
N ASP A 67 -5.12 -5.87 2.14
CA ASP A 67 -4.92 -5.98 3.57
C ASP A 67 -4.44 -7.39 3.90
N PHE A 68 -3.44 -7.50 4.76
CA PHE A 68 -2.86 -8.79 5.13
C PHE A 68 -2.37 -8.83 6.57
N ARG A 69 -2.17 -10.05 7.07
CA ARG A 69 -1.42 -10.36 8.29
C ARG A 69 -0.08 -10.99 7.94
N PRO A 70 1.05 -10.43 8.40
CA PRO A 70 2.32 -11.13 8.32
C PRO A 70 2.31 -12.34 9.27
N LEU A 71 2.84 -13.48 8.82
CA LEU A 71 2.89 -14.70 9.64
C LEU A 71 4.28 -14.94 10.26
N ALA A 72 5.34 -14.43 9.62
CA ALA A 72 6.71 -14.61 10.08
C ALA A 72 7.31 -13.39 10.82
N THR A 73 6.59 -12.26 10.87
CA THR A 73 7.10 -11.02 11.48
C THR A 73 5.98 -10.16 12.05
N SER A 74 6.33 -9.11 12.80
CA SER A 74 5.33 -8.19 13.36
C SER A 74 4.78 -7.24 12.29
N SER A 75 3.53 -6.80 12.46
CA SER A 75 2.87 -5.83 11.56
C SER A 75 3.68 -4.56 11.35
N ARG A 76 4.40 -4.11 12.38
CA ARG A 76 5.30 -2.94 12.30
C ARG A 76 6.49 -3.20 11.37
N LYS A 77 7.16 -4.35 11.51
CA LYS A 77 8.29 -4.73 10.65
C LYS A 77 7.81 -4.97 9.21
N ALA A 78 6.67 -5.63 9.03
CA ALA A 78 6.06 -5.81 7.71
C ALA A 78 5.73 -4.48 7.03
N ALA A 79 5.13 -3.53 7.75
CA ALA A 79 4.83 -2.21 7.21
C ALA A 79 6.09 -1.37 6.90
N ALA A 80 7.18 -1.55 7.66
CA ALA A 80 8.46 -0.92 7.35
C ALA A 80 9.07 -1.51 6.08
N ALA A 81 9.04 -2.84 5.93
CA ALA A 81 9.49 -3.52 4.73
C ALA A 81 8.67 -3.12 3.50
N ALA A 82 7.33 -3.07 3.61
CA ALA A 82 6.46 -2.60 2.53
C ALA A 82 6.82 -1.17 2.10
N ARG A 83 7.04 -0.25 3.05
CA ARG A 83 7.44 1.15 2.74
C ARG A 83 8.76 1.27 2.00
N SER A 84 9.66 0.30 2.17
CA SER A 84 10.95 0.28 1.49
C SER A 84 10.89 -0.25 0.05
N LEU A 85 9.75 -0.78 -0.39
CA LEU A 85 9.57 -1.24 -1.77
C LEU A 85 9.29 -0.03 -2.68
N ALA A 86 9.93 -0.01 -3.85
CA ALA A 86 9.72 1.05 -4.84
C ALA A 86 8.32 0.97 -5.48
N SER A 87 7.75 -0.24 -5.55
CA SER A 87 6.41 -0.53 -6.09
C SER A 87 5.27 0.00 -5.21
N VAL A 88 5.55 0.34 -3.94
CA VAL A 88 4.52 0.69 -2.96
C VAL A 88 4.24 2.20 -2.94
N GLY A 89 2.98 2.54 -3.17
CA GLY A 89 2.42 3.89 -3.12
C GLY A 89 1.97 4.30 -1.72
N GLY A 90 1.33 3.39 -0.99
CA GLY A 90 0.80 3.64 0.35
C GLY A 90 0.92 2.41 1.26
N VAL A 91 1.12 2.67 2.55
CA VAL A 91 1.16 1.65 3.61
C VAL A 91 0.46 2.16 4.85
N GLY A 92 -0.30 1.28 5.49
CA GLY A 92 -0.90 1.56 6.79
C GLY A 92 -0.88 0.36 7.72
N THR A 93 -1.07 0.63 9.01
CA THR A 93 -1.18 -0.41 10.04
C THR A 93 -2.39 -0.14 10.90
N TYR A 94 -3.18 -1.19 11.14
CA TYR A 94 -4.33 -1.15 12.04
C TYR A 94 -3.95 -1.66 13.43
N SER A 95 -4.71 -1.27 14.46
CA SER A 95 -4.47 -1.69 15.86
C SER A 95 -4.58 -3.19 16.07
N ASN A 96 -5.34 -3.88 15.22
CA ASN A 96 -5.54 -5.34 15.26
C ASN A 96 -4.44 -6.13 14.53
N GLY A 97 -3.33 -5.49 14.16
CA GLY A 97 -2.19 -6.13 13.51
C GLY A 97 -2.34 -6.34 11.99
N LEU A 98 -3.41 -5.86 11.37
CA LEU A 98 -3.52 -5.82 9.92
C LEU A 98 -2.59 -4.76 9.32
N VAL A 99 -2.04 -5.07 8.15
CA VAL A 99 -1.23 -4.16 7.35
C VAL A 99 -1.94 -3.92 6.03
N HIS A 100 -2.09 -2.65 5.70
CA HIS A 100 -2.55 -2.18 4.39
C HIS A 100 -1.34 -1.88 3.51
N ALA A 101 -1.36 -2.31 2.26
CA ALA A 101 -0.37 -1.93 1.25
C ALA A 101 -1.03 -1.75 -0.12
N ASP A 102 -0.64 -0.68 -0.83
CA ASP A 102 -1.18 -0.34 -2.13
C ASP A 102 -0.13 0.23 -3.08
N VAL A 103 -0.41 0.14 -4.39
CA VAL A 103 0.44 0.66 -5.48
C VAL A 103 -0.10 1.99 -6.04
N GLY A 104 -0.94 2.71 -5.29
CA GLY A 104 -1.55 3.98 -5.68
C GLY A 104 -0.53 5.10 -5.92
N ALA A 105 -1.01 6.29 -6.34
CA ALA A 105 -0.16 7.48 -6.30
C ALA A 105 0.32 7.70 -4.86
N ARG A 106 1.60 8.07 -4.70
CA ARG A 106 2.28 8.13 -3.40
C ARG A 106 1.68 9.24 -2.52
N GLU A 107 0.57 8.95 -1.86
CA GLU A 107 -0.01 9.79 -0.82
C GLU A 107 0.42 9.22 0.53
N ALA A 108 1.13 10.05 1.30
CA ALA A 108 1.81 9.73 2.56
C ALA A 108 1.16 8.57 3.37
N SER A 109 1.97 7.57 3.71
CA SER A 109 1.63 6.42 4.55
C SER A 109 0.78 6.78 5.77
N TRP A 110 -0.24 5.97 6.05
CA TRP A 110 -1.27 6.22 7.06
C TRP A 110 -1.06 5.33 8.28
N HIS A 111 -0.48 5.86 9.36
CA HIS A 111 -0.54 5.19 10.66
C HIS A 111 -1.84 5.53 11.38
N GLY A 112 -2.38 4.55 12.12
CA GLY A 112 -3.62 4.66 12.88
C GLY A 112 -3.88 6.04 13.49
N TYR A 113 -5.11 6.52 13.26
CA TYR A 113 -5.65 7.84 13.57
C TYR A 113 -5.06 9.04 12.80
N LYS A 114 -5.94 9.60 11.96
CA LYS A 114 -5.90 10.89 11.25
C LYS A 114 -5.01 11.00 10.02
N ARG A 115 -5.60 11.72 9.05
CA ARG A 115 -5.00 12.28 7.85
C ARG A 115 -3.86 13.23 8.20
N SER A 116 -2.63 12.71 8.33
CA SER A 116 -1.43 13.53 8.21
C SER A 116 -1.25 13.91 6.75
N ARG A 117 -1.96 14.97 6.34
CA ARG A 117 -1.69 15.73 5.13
C ARG A 117 -0.27 16.31 5.22
N TYR A 118 0.73 15.57 4.77
CA TYR A 118 2.07 16.11 4.53
C TYR A 118 2.48 15.80 3.09
N ALA A 119 2.01 16.65 2.17
CA ALA A 119 2.73 17.12 0.99
C ALA A 119 1.89 18.17 0.24
N ALA A 120 1.77 19.36 0.81
CA ALA A 120 1.54 20.58 0.02
C ALA A 120 2.62 21.58 0.44
N ALA A 121 3.85 21.32 -0.02
CA ALA A 121 4.93 22.30 0.10
C ALA A 121 4.51 23.55 -0.68
N ARG A 122 4.44 24.66 0.06
CA ARG A 122 3.92 25.96 -0.33
C ARG A 122 4.72 26.52 -1.52
N LYS A 123 4.04 27.00 -2.56
CA LYS A 123 4.51 28.15 -3.36
C LYS A 123 3.56 29.31 -3.13
N HIS A 124 3.81 30.09 -2.07
CA HIS A 124 3.27 31.45 -1.98
C HIS A 124 4.02 32.29 -3.02
N SER A 125 3.39 32.50 -4.18
CA SER A 125 3.84 33.52 -5.12
C SER A 125 3.76 34.88 -4.43
N ARG A 126 4.89 35.58 -4.39
CA ARG A 126 5.03 36.92 -3.85
C ARG A 126 4.25 37.90 -4.74
N TYR A 127 3.04 38.29 -4.34
CA TYR A 127 2.46 39.54 -4.81
C TYR A 127 3.15 40.68 -4.07
N THR A 128 4.20 41.22 -4.69
CA THR A 128 4.83 42.49 -4.34
C THR A 128 3.78 43.59 -4.36
N ARG A 129 3.58 44.22 -3.20
CA ARG A 129 2.77 45.40 -2.97
C ARG A 129 3.41 46.58 -3.70
N LEU A 130 2.80 47.04 -4.80
CA LEU A 130 3.15 48.31 -5.45
C LEU A 130 1.97 49.28 -5.24
N ALA A 131 1.85 49.81 -4.02
CA ALA A 131 1.00 50.96 -3.76
C ALA A 131 1.85 52.21 -4.02
N ARG A 132 1.64 52.80 -5.19
CA ARG A 132 2.14 54.12 -5.58
C ARG A 132 1.53 55.17 -4.63
N ASN A 133 2.38 55.89 -3.91
CA ASN A 133 2.04 57.22 -3.42
C ASN A 133 1.80 58.12 -4.64
N ASN A 134 0.65 58.78 -4.71
CA ASN A 134 0.51 59.96 -5.54
C ASN A 134 -0.58 60.90 -4.98
N ARG A 135 -0.08 62.03 -4.46
CA ARG A 135 -0.73 63.33 -4.19
C ARG A 135 -1.73 63.40 -3.05
#